data_AF-A0A4U9HCJ5-F1
#
_entry.id   AF-A0A4U9HCJ5-F1
#
_cell.length_a   1.000
_cell.length_b   1.000
_cell.length_c   1.000
_cell.angle_alpha   90.00
_cell.angle_beta   90.00
_cell.angle_gamma   90.00
#
_symmetry.space_group_name_H-M   'P 1'
#
loop_
_entity.id
_entity.type
_entity.pdbx_description
1 polymer ?
#
loop_
_entity_poly.entity_id
_entity_poly.type
_entity_poly.pdbx_seq_one_letter_code
_entity_poly.pdbx_strand_id
1 'polypeptide(L)' 'MENSAVLLRRLNPYCARALEGAASLCQTRAHAQILPEHWLLKLLEQGEGT' A
#
# COMPACT_ATOMS: atom_id res chain seq x y z
N MET A 1 -5.69 17.63 -7.12
CA MET A 1 -5.72 16.37 -6.34
C MET A 1 -6.39 15.20 -7.08
N GLU A 2 -7.20 15.40 -8.13
CA GLU A 2 -7.85 14.31 -8.88
C GLU A 2 -6.88 13.30 -9.52
N ASN A 3 -5.75 13.76 -10.08
CA ASN A 3 -4.83 12.88 -10.80
C ASN A 3 -4.23 11.76 -9.93
N SER A 4 -3.99 12.02 -8.64
CA SER A 4 -3.43 11.02 -7.72
C SER A 4 -4.43 9.91 -7.40
N ALA A 5 -5.71 10.25 -7.22
CA ALA A 5 -6.75 9.27 -6.98
C ALA A 5 -6.99 8.37 -8.21
N VAL A 6 -6.80 8.90 -9.42
CA VAL A 6 -6.88 8.12 -10.67
C VAL A 6 -5.81 7.03 -10.71
N LEU A 7 -4.58 7.31 -10.27
CA LEU A 7 -3.51 6.32 -10.24
C LEU A 7 -3.79 5.18 -9.25
N LEU A 8 -4.32 5.50 -8.07
CA LEU A 8 -4.68 4.48 -7.07
C LEU A 8 -5.75 3.51 -7.60
N ARG A 9 -6.70 3.99 -8.40
CA ARG A 9 -7.75 3.15 -9.04
C ARG A 9 -7.22 2.22 -10.13
N ARG A 10 -5.98 2.39 -10.59
CA ARG A 10 -5.34 1.51 -11.58
C ARG A 10 -4.64 0.31 -10.95
N LEU A 11 -4.46 0.31 -9.63
CA LEU A 11 -3.87 -0.82 -8.93
C LEU A 11 -4.79 -2.03 -9.06
N ASN A 12 -4.19 -3.20 -9.30
CA ASN A 12 -4.92 -4.45 -9.17
C ASN A 12 -5.33 -4.68 -7.69
N PRO A 13 -6.30 -5.57 -7.41
CA PRO A 13 -6.77 -5.80 -6.03
C PRO A 13 -5.69 -6.27 -5.05
N TYR A 14 -4.69 -7.00 -5.52
CA TYR A 14 -3.57 -7.48 -4.70
C TYR A 14 -2.72 -6.29 -4.19
N CYS A 15 -2.28 -5.44 -5.12
CA CYS A 15 -1.50 -4.25 -4.82
C CYS A 15 -2.27 -3.24 -3.97
N ALA A 16 -3.57 -3.04 -4.25
CA ALA A 16 -4.43 -2.13 -3.47
C ALA A 16 -4.54 -2.57 -2.00
N ARG A 17 -4.79 -3.87 -1.77
CA ARG A 17 -4.86 -4.45 -0.42
C ARG A 17 -3.54 -4.30 0.34
N ALA A 18 -2.41 -4.49 -0.34
CA ALA A 18 -1.10 -4.29 0.28
C ALA A 18 -0.85 -2.83 0.65
N LEU A 19 -1.31 -1.87 -0.16
CA LEU A 19 -1.18 -0.44 0.12
C LEU A 19 -2.04 -0.01 1.33
N GLU A 20 -3.25 -0.55 1.45
CA GLU A 20 -4.10 -0.36 2.65
C GLU A 20 -3.44 -0.93 3.91
N GLY A 21 -2.80 -2.10 3.80
CA GLY A 21 -1.99 -2.67 4.88
C GLY A 21 -0.80 -1.79 5.27
N ALA A 22 -0.16 -1.14 4.29
CA ALA A 22 0.98 -0.25 4.53
C ALA A 22 0.54 1.05 5.21
N ALA A 23 -0.62 1.59 4.82
CA ALA A 23 -1.24 2.73 5.48
C ALA A 23 -1.59 2.41 6.95
N SER A 24 -2.18 1.24 7.20
CA SER A 24 -2.53 0.77 8.54
C SER A 24 -1.30 0.59 9.43
N LEU A 25 -0.22 0.05 8.87
CA LEU A 25 1.08 -0.07 9.54
C LEU A 25 1.64 1.31 9.93
N CYS A 26 1.66 2.26 9.00
CA CYS A 26 2.14 3.61 9.27
C CYS A 26 1.32 4.31 10.35
N GLN A 27 -0.02 4.17 10.30
CA GLN A 27 -0.92 4.71 11.31
C GLN A 27 -0.62 4.14 12.70
N THR A 28 -0.47 2.82 12.82
CA THR A 28 -0.18 2.13 14.09
C THR A 28 1.14 2.59 14.71
N ARG A 29 2.12 2.95 13.88
CA ARG A 29 3.46 3.37 14.31
C ARG A 29 3.65 4.89 14.33
N ALA A 30 2.59 5.67 14.07
CA ALA A 30 2.65 7.12 13.92
C ALA A 30 3.70 7.61 12.88
N HIS A 31 3.93 6.82 11.82
CA HIS A 31 4.76 7.25 10.69
C HIS A 31 3.96 8.22 9.82
N ALA A 32 4.53 9.40 9.53
CA ALA A 32 3.84 10.45 8.79
C ALA A 32 3.68 10.17 7.29
N GLN A 33 4.44 9.23 6.73
CA GLN A 33 4.48 8.95 5.29
C GLN A 33 4.46 7.45 5.03
N ILE A 34 3.69 7.06 4.00
CA ILE A 34 3.73 5.71 3.44
C ILE A 34 4.83 5.71 2.37
N LEU A 35 5.94 5.03 2.67
CA LEU A 35 7.07 4.87 1.74
C LEU A 35 6.97 3.53 0.98
N PRO A 36 7.63 3.38 -0.19
CA PRO A 36 7.62 2.15 -0.98
C PRO A 36 8.01 0.89 -0.18
N GLU A 37 8.89 1.01 0.81
CA GLU A 37 9.34 -0.10 1.65
C GLU A 37 8.22 -0.67 2.52
N HIS A 38 7.32 0.19 3.03
CA HIS A 38 6.15 -0.25 3.80
C HIS A 38 5.18 -1.03 2.90
N TRP A 39 5.08 -0.64 1.63
CA TRP A 39 4.22 -1.31 0.66
C TRP A 39 4.83 -2.64 0.19
N LEU A 40 6.13 -2.66 -0.12
CA LEU A 40 6.87 -3.88 -0.45
C LEU A 40 6.80 -4.90 0.68
N LEU A 41 6.96 -4.48 1.94
CA LEU A 41 6.78 -5.35 3.09
C LEU A 41 5.40 -6.02 3.07
N LYS A 42 4.33 -5.25 2.82
CA LYS A 42 2.96 -5.78 2.79
C LYS A 42 2.66 -6.63 1.57
N LEU A 43 3.31 -6.39 0.44
CA LEU A 43 3.24 -7.27 -0.73
C LEU A 43 3.87 -8.63 -0.40
N LEU A 44 5.07 -8.65 0.20
CA LEU A 44 5.75 -9.88 0.57
C LEU A 44 4.99 -10.68 1.65
N GLU A 45 4.41 -10.00 2.65
CA GLU A 45 3.59 -10.64 3.69
C GLU A 45 2.35 -11.35 3.14
N GLN A 46 1.79 -10.90 2.00
CA GLN A 46 0.61 -11.53 1.40
C GLN A 46 0.90 -12.90 0.78
N GLY A 47 2.17 -13.27 0.56
CA GLY A 47 2.60 -14.65 0.26
C GLY A 47 2.15 -15.26 -1.08
N GLU A 48 1.40 -14.51 -1.90
CA GLU A 48 0.74 -15.00 -3.12
C GLU A 48 1.17 -14.20 -4.37
N GLY A 49 2.46 -13.87 -4.47
CA GLY A 49 3.00 -13.20 -5.65
C GLY A 49 3.14 -14.18 -6.82
N THR A 50 2.12 -14.27 -7.67
CA THR A 50 2.24 -14.94 -8.99
C THR A 50 3.01 -14.07 -9.97
#